data_AF-A2HMW0-F1
#
_entry.id   AF-A2HMW0-F1
#
_cell.length_a   1.000
_cell.length_b   1.000
_cell.length_c   1.000
_cell.angle_alpha   90.00
_cell.angle_beta   90.00
_cell.angle_gamma   90.00
#
_symmetry.space_group_name_H-M   'P 1'
#
loop_
_entity.id
_entity.type
_entity.pdbx_description
1 polymer ?
#
loop_
_entity_poly.entity_id
_entity_poly.type
_entity_poly.pdbx_seq_one_letter_code
_entity_poly.pdbx_strand_id
1 'polypeptide(L)'
;MTDEFLFQDSKNHTVCVNPTKGTLNEKPIKELLLKADVDNKADKEYVIEKVQEEHDRADATYATKEDVEKKADKTYVNDELACVASALDKKADKEYVDEKDNEIKERVEWYHERTSKILKTKADTGWVSGCLDLKADKETVDMLTQTVSSHTRGLMEDGQQLKELEKGVTELRNTKADSTWIKGYVDATKE
;
A
#
# COMPACT_ATOMS: atom_id res chain seq x y z
N MET A 1 -34.86 115.44 -15.18
CA MET A 1 -36.07 114.67 -14.84
C MET A 1 -35.68 113.76 -13.71
N THR A 2 -36.20 113.98 -12.50
CA THR A 2 -35.98 113.09 -11.36
C THR A 2 -37.18 112.16 -11.29
N ASP A 3 -36.97 110.87 -11.54
CA ASP A 3 -38.02 109.85 -11.40
C ASP A 3 -38.26 109.63 -9.90
N GLU A 4 -39.40 110.11 -9.42
CA GLU A 4 -39.86 109.88 -8.05
C GLU A 4 -40.78 108.66 -8.01
N PHE A 5 -40.48 107.71 -7.13
CA PHE A 5 -41.31 106.52 -6.94
C PHE A 5 -42.27 106.76 -5.77
N LEU A 6 -43.57 106.62 -6.05
CA LEU A 6 -44.64 106.73 -5.07
C LEU A 6 -45.05 105.31 -4.64
N PHE A 7 -44.95 105.03 -3.35
CA PHE A 7 -45.50 103.81 -2.77
C PHE A 7 -46.65 104.16 -1.84
N GLN A 8 -47.79 103.51 -2.03
CA GLN A 8 -48.97 103.66 -1.19
C GLN A 8 -49.26 102.34 -0.47
N ASP A 9 -49.48 102.40 0.84
CA ASP A 9 -49.89 101.23 1.62
C ASP A 9 -51.41 100.99 1.56
N SER A 10 -51.85 99.86 2.10
CA SER A 10 -53.27 99.47 2.13
C SER A 10 -54.13 100.32 3.06
N LYS A 11 -53.56 101.30 3.79
CA LYS A 11 -54.26 102.29 4.62
C LYS A 11 -54.18 103.70 4.00
N ASN A 12 -53.82 103.79 2.73
CA ASN A 12 -53.70 105.00 1.92
C ASN A 12 -52.59 105.98 2.36
N HIS A 13 -51.62 105.56 3.18
CA HIS A 13 -50.44 106.38 3.42
C HIS A 13 -49.52 106.31 2.22
N THR A 14 -49.03 107.47 1.76
CA THR A 14 -48.16 107.58 0.58
C THR A 14 -46.78 108.08 0.98
N VAL A 15 -45.74 107.37 0.55
CA VAL A 15 -44.33 107.73 0.77
C VAL A 15 -43.65 107.95 -0.59
N CYS A 16 -43.06 109.13 -0.77
CA CYS A 16 -42.22 109.44 -1.95
C CYS A 16 -40.78 109.01 -1.70
N VAL A 17 -40.23 108.20 -2.59
CA VAL A 17 -38.81 107.84 -2.61
C VAL A 17 -38.18 108.46 -3.85
N ASN A 18 -37.28 109.42 -3.61
CA ASN A 18 -36.46 109.99 -4.67
C ASN A 18 -35.09 109.27 -4.65
N PRO A 19 -34.75 108.47 -5.68
CA PRO A 19 -33.54 107.64 -5.68
C PRO A 19 -32.23 108.44 -5.72
N THR A 20 -32.29 109.75 -6.02
CA THR A 20 -31.11 110.62 -6.08
C THR A 20 -30.75 111.34 -4.78
N LYS A 21 -31.59 111.26 -3.73
CA LYS A 21 -31.26 111.84 -2.42
C LYS A 21 -31.18 110.76 -1.37
N GLY A 22 -29.98 110.21 -1.22
CA GLY A 22 -29.65 109.24 -0.16
C GLY A 22 -29.73 109.90 1.21
N THR A 23 -30.76 109.56 1.98
CA THR A 23 -30.96 109.62 3.45
C THR A 23 -32.47 109.58 3.68
N LEU A 24 -33.14 108.65 4.37
CA LEU A 24 -32.78 107.72 5.46
C LEU A 24 -33.88 106.65 5.55
N ASN A 25 -33.50 105.37 5.64
CA ASN A 25 -33.94 104.44 6.69
C ASN A 25 -33.41 103.01 6.41
N GLU A 26 -32.45 102.62 7.23
CA GLU A 26 -31.76 101.34 7.22
C GLU A 26 -32.70 100.19 7.58
N LYS A 27 -33.14 99.41 6.59
CA LYS A 27 -33.30 97.94 6.67
C LYS A 27 -33.59 97.36 5.29
N PRO A 28 -32.86 96.30 4.88
CA PRO A 28 -32.18 96.36 3.60
C PRO A 28 -32.93 95.58 2.52
N ILE A 29 -32.80 96.04 1.27
CA ILE A 29 -33.11 95.26 0.06
C ILE A 29 -32.39 93.88 0.10
N LYS A 30 -31.30 93.75 0.87
CA LYS A 30 -30.61 92.48 1.17
C LYS A 30 -31.47 91.45 1.93
N GLU A 31 -32.46 91.85 2.73
CA GLU A 31 -33.40 90.93 3.40
C GLU A 31 -34.48 90.39 2.45
N LEU A 32 -34.79 91.13 1.37
CA LEU A 32 -35.74 90.68 0.34
C LEU A 32 -35.08 89.73 -0.66
N LEU A 33 -33.80 89.94 -1.00
CA LEU A 33 -33.04 89.02 -1.86
C LEU A 33 -32.73 87.68 -1.18
N LEU A 34 -32.61 87.65 0.15
CA LEU A 34 -32.39 86.40 0.91
C LEU A 34 -33.62 85.48 0.94
N LYS A 35 -34.82 85.98 0.60
CA LYS A 35 -36.07 85.21 0.65
C LYS A 35 -36.40 84.48 -0.65
N ALA A 36 -35.76 84.82 -1.77
CA ALA A 36 -36.11 84.25 -3.08
C ALA A 36 -35.39 82.92 -3.39
N ASP A 37 -34.22 82.65 -2.80
CA ASP A 37 -33.43 81.43 -3.09
C ASP A 37 -33.61 80.29 -2.07
N VAL A 38 -34.62 80.35 -1.19
CA VAL A 38 -34.88 79.30 -0.17
C VAL A 38 -36.05 78.37 -0.54
N ASP A 39 -36.65 78.55 -1.72
CA ASP A 39 -37.68 77.63 -2.24
C ASP A 39 -37.11 76.47 -3.09
N ASN A 40 -35.78 76.30 -3.14
CA ASN A 40 -35.17 75.04 -3.57
C ASN A 40 -34.80 74.16 -2.37
N LYS A 41 -35.76 73.95 -1.46
CA LYS A 41 -35.71 72.83 -0.53
C LYS A 41 -36.14 71.58 -1.30
N ALA A 42 -35.19 70.86 -1.90
CA ALA A 42 -35.32 69.41 -1.91
C ALA A 42 -35.64 69.02 -0.47
N ASP A 43 -36.77 68.35 -0.24
CA ASP A 43 -37.28 68.01 1.09
C ASP A 43 -36.12 67.58 1.98
N LYS A 44 -35.71 68.44 2.92
CA LYS A 44 -34.50 68.21 3.73
C LYS A 44 -34.62 66.89 4.49
N GLU A 45 -35.86 66.51 4.80
CA GLU A 45 -36.24 65.24 5.39
C GLU A 45 -35.99 64.05 4.43
N TYR A 46 -36.40 64.15 3.15
CA TYR A 46 -36.12 63.14 2.12
C TYR A 46 -34.62 62.97 1.86
N VAL A 47 -33.87 64.07 1.80
CA VAL A 47 -32.42 64.01 1.56
C VAL A 47 -31.69 63.39 2.74
N ILE A 48 -32.09 63.72 3.98
CA ILE A 48 -31.52 63.11 5.19
C ILE A 48 -31.87 61.62 5.25
N GLU A 49 -33.12 61.25 4.96
CA GLU A 49 -33.57 59.86 4.95
C GLU A 49 -32.82 59.03 3.91
N LYS A 50 -32.67 59.54 2.68
CA LYS A 50 -31.95 58.83 1.61
C LYS A 50 -30.45 58.70 1.88
N VAL A 51 -29.84 59.71 2.49
CA VAL A 51 -28.42 59.65 2.89
C VAL A 51 -28.21 58.65 4.02
N GLN A 52 -29.13 58.58 4.99
CA GLN A 52 -29.06 57.59 6.06
C GLN A 52 -29.29 56.17 5.53
N GLU A 53 -30.25 55.98 4.63
CA GLU A 53 -30.56 54.69 4.01
C GLU A 53 -29.39 54.18 3.12
N GLU A 54 -28.66 55.07 2.46
CA GLU A 54 -27.40 54.75 1.76
C GLU A 54 -26.27 54.40 2.73
N HIS A 55 -26.13 55.14 3.84
CA HIS A 55 -25.12 54.88 4.87
C HIS A 55 -25.32 53.51 5.53
N ASP A 56 -26.55 53.20 5.95
CA ASP A 56 -26.90 51.93 6.58
C ASP A 56 -26.70 50.75 5.61
N ARG A 57 -26.95 50.96 4.31
CA ARG A 57 -26.70 49.94 3.27
C ARG A 57 -25.22 49.75 2.97
N ALA A 58 -24.42 50.82 2.96
CA ALA A 58 -22.97 50.72 2.80
C ALA A 58 -22.35 49.96 3.97
N ASP A 59 -22.78 50.23 5.21
CA ASP A 59 -22.35 49.53 6.43
C ASP A 59 -22.78 48.05 6.43
N ALA A 60 -23.92 47.71 5.83
CA ALA A 60 -24.38 46.32 5.70
C ALA A 60 -23.65 45.52 4.61
N THR A 61 -23.01 46.19 3.64
CA THR A 61 -22.36 45.53 2.48
C THR A 61 -20.86 45.33 2.68
N TYR A 62 -20.21 46.17 3.51
CA TYR A 62 -18.80 46.02 3.85
C TYR A 62 -18.63 45.10 5.06
N ALA A 63 -17.70 44.15 4.96
CA ALA A 63 -17.29 43.34 6.10
C ALA A 63 -16.89 44.27 7.26
N THR A 64 -17.51 44.08 8.42
CA THR A 64 -17.23 44.94 9.58
C THR A 64 -15.77 44.77 9.99
N LYS A 65 -15.20 45.80 10.61
CA LYS A 65 -13.84 45.71 11.17
C LYS A 65 -13.69 44.50 12.12
N GLU A 66 -14.75 44.16 12.84
CA GLU A 66 -14.85 42.95 13.67
C GLU A 66 -14.78 41.63 12.87
N ASP A 67 -15.42 41.53 11.70
CA ASP A 67 -15.37 40.33 10.86
C ASP A 67 -13.97 40.11 10.28
N VAL A 68 -13.30 41.19 9.90
CA VAL A 68 -11.91 41.18 9.41
C VAL A 68 -10.94 40.89 10.55
N GLU A 69 -11.16 41.48 11.73
CA GLU A 69 -10.36 41.22 12.93
C GLU A 69 -10.55 39.80 13.47
N LYS A 70 -11.76 39.22 13.43
CA LYS A 70 -12.02 37.81 13.78
C LYS A 70 -11.34 36.82 12.84
N LYS A 71 -11.27 37.11 11.54
CA LYS A 71 -10.52 36.29 10.57
C LYS A 71 -9.02 36.48 10.67
N ALA A 72 -8.56 37.64 11.13
CA ALA A 72 -7.15 37.93 11.40
C ALA A 72 -6.71 37.56 12.83
N ASP A 73 -7.66 37.17 13.68
CA ASP A 73 -7.41 36.80 15.07
C ASP A 73 -6.61 35.51 15.09
N LYS A 74 -5.36 35.62 15.53
CA LYS A 74 -4.41 34.50 15.61
C LYS A 74 -4.95 33.33 16.44
N THR A 75 -5.91 33.59 17.31
CA THR A 75 -6.63 32.61 18.12
C THR A 75 -7.49 31.67 17.26
N TYR A 76 -8.27 32.19 16.31
CA TYR A 76 -9.12 31.36 15.42
C TYR A 76 -8.27 30.46 14.52
N VAL A 77 -7.17 31.01 13.98
CA VAL A 77 -6.21 30.25 13.16
C VAL A 77 -5.55 29.14 13.98
N ASN A 78 -5.26 29.38 15.26
CA ASN A 78 -4.72 28.36 16.16
C ASN A 78 -5.74 27.26 16.49
N ASP A 79 -7.03 27.58 16.62
CA ASP A 79 -8.06 26.59 16.93
C ASP A 79 -8.32 25.63 15.76
N GLU A 80 -8.37 26.12 14.52
CA GLU A 80 -8.42 25.27 13.32
C GLU A 80 -7.15 24.42 13.18
N LEU A 81 -5.98 25.02 13.39
CA LEU A 81 -4.70 24.30 13.33
C LEU A 81 -4.61 23.21 14.41
N ALA A 82 -5.09 23.48 15.63
CA ALA A 82 -5.15 22.52 16.72
C ALA A 82 -6.13 21.37 16.44
N CYS A 83 -7.26 21.65 15.78
CA CYS A 83 -8.21 20.62 15.37
C CYS A 83 -7.63 19.70 14.30
N VAL A 84 -6.94 20.27 13.30
CA VAL A 84 -6.27 19.51 12.23
C VAL A 84 -5.08 18.71 12.77
N ALA A 85 -4.30 19.28 13.70
CA ALA A 85 -3.21 18.57 14.38
C ALA A 85 -3.73 17.39 15.21
N SER A 86 -4.81 17.58 15.97
CA SER A 86 -5.45 16.51 16.74
C SER A 86 -6.03 15.40 15.86
N ALA A 87 -6.52 15.75 14.66
CA ALA A 87 -7.00 14.78 13.68
C ALA A 87 -5.87 14.00 12.99
N LEU A 88 -4.68 14.61 12.87
CA LEU A 88 -3.47 13.98 12.35
C LEU A 88 -2.81 13.05 13.37
N ASP A 89 -2.76 13.44 14.64
CA ASP A 89 -2.24 12.58 15.72
C ASP A 89 -3.02 11.27 15.83
N LYS A 90 -4.35 11.31 15.75
CA LYS A 90 -5.21 10.11 15.76
C LYS A 90 -5.02 9.18 14.55
N LYS A 91 -4.50 9.69 13.42
CA LYS A 91 -4.15 8.85 12.24
C LYS A 91 -2.75 8.25 12.35
N ALA A 92 -1.94 8.77 13.26
CA ALA A 92 -0.58 8.35 13.53
C ALA A 92 -0.47 7.73 14.93
N ASP A 93 -1.56 7.15 15.45
CA ASP A 93 -1.58 6.38 16.70
C ASP A 93 -0.60 5.21 16.55
N LYS A 94 0.66 5.46 16.94
CA LYS A 94 1.79 4.53 16.84
C LYS A 94 1.48 3.22 17.53
N GLU A 95 0.70 3.26 18.61
CA GLU A 95 0.26 2.09 19.37
C GLU A 95 -0.55 1.10 18.51
N TYR A 96 -1.48 1.58 17.69
CA TYR A 96 -2.25 0.72 16.77
C TYR A 96 -1.39 0.13 15.66
N VAL A 97 -0.46 0.93 15.14
CA VAL A 97 0.48 0.50 14.11
C VAL A 97 1.43 -0.56 14.67
N ASP A 98 1.95 -0.37 15.89
CA ASP A 98 2.85 -1.29 16.57
C ASP A 98 2.16 -2.62 16.95
N GLU A 99 0.89 -2.57 17.37
CA GLU A 99 0.10 -3.78 17.66
C GLU A 99 -0.13 -4.61 16.38
N LYS A 100 -0.47 -3.96 15.26
CA LYS A 100 -0.60 -4.64 13.96
C LYS A 100 0.72 -5.19 13.46
N ASP A 101 1.82 -4.50 13.72
CA ASP A 101 3.16 -4.95 13.34
C ASP A 101 3.57 -6.19 14.14
N ASN A 102 3.22 -6.26 15.43
CA ASN A 102 3.42 -7.44 16.28
C ASN A 102 2.55 -8.63 15.82
N GLU A 103 1.26 -8.43 15.52
CA GLU A 103 0.40 -9.49 14.97
C GLU A 103 0.97 -10.07 13.65
N ILE A 104 1.59 -9.22 12.82
CA ILE A 104 2.22 -9.64 11.56
C ILE A 104 3.49 -10.45 11.84
N LYS A 105 4.36 -9.99 12.75
CA LYS A 105 5.58 -10.70 13.14
C LYS A 105 5.30 -12.10 13.66
N GLU A 106 4.36 -12.25 14.60
CA GLU A 106 3.99 -13.56 15.15
C GLU A 106 3.49 -14.54 14.07
N ARG A 107 2.65 -14.06 13.15
CA ARG A 107 2.15 -14.87 12.03
C ARG A 107 3.28 -15.35 11.13
N VAL A 108 4.20 -14.44 10.78
CA VAL A 108 5.34 -14.72 9.90
C VAL A 108 6.25 -15.75 10.55
N GLU A 109 6.59 -15.58 11.82
CA GLU A 109 7.41 -16.53 12.58
C GLU A 109 6.76 -17.90 12.64
N TRP A 110 5.45 -17.97 12.90
CA TRP A 110 4.71 -19.24 12.92
C TRP A 110 4.77 -19.96 11.56
N TYR A 111 4.54 -19.25 10.46
CA TYR A 111 4.66 -19.83 9.12
C TYR A 111 6.09 -20.28 8.81
N HIS A 112 7.10 -19.51 9.22
CA HIS A 112 8.50 -19.83 8.99
C HIS A 112 8.93 -21.07 9.78
N GLU A 113 8.52 -21.18 11.05
CA GLU A 113 8.77 -22.32 11.90
C GLU A 113 8.11 -23.58 11.34
N ARG A 114 6.81 -23.49 10.99
CA ARG A 114 6.06 -24.61 10.41
C ARG A 114 6.67 -25.09 9.10
N THR A 115 7.05 -24.17 8.22
CA THR A 115 7.67 -24.49 6.93
C THR A 115 9.03 -25.17 7.13
N SER A 116 9.83 -24.68 8.08
CA SER A 116 11.15 -25.25 8.40
C SER A 116 11.04 -26.67 8.95
N LYS A 117 10.05 -26.95 9.81
CA LYS A 117 9.77 -28.30 10.32
C LYS A 117 9.40 -29.27 9.20
N ILE A 118 8.52 -28.85 8.28
CA ILE A 118 8.12 -29.69 7.13
C ILE A 118 9.29 -29.93 6.18
N LEU A 119 10.14 -28.92 5.96
CA LEU A 119 11.30 -29.07 5.09
C LEU A 119 12.31 -30.05 5.68
N LYS A 120 12.60 -29.96 7.00
CA LYS A 120 13.47 -30.91 7.69
C LYS A 120 12.95 -32.34 7.59
N THR A 121 11.67 -32.58 7.90
CA THR A 121 11.12 -33.94 7.83
C THR A 121 11.09 -34.53 6.43
N LYS A 122 10.95 -33.69 5.39
CA LYS A 122 11.07 -34.13 3.98
C LYS A 122 12.53 -34.33 3.53
N ALA A 123 13.46 -33.57 4.10
CA ALA A 123 14.89 -33.69 3.85
C ALA A 123 15.53 -34.80 4.69
N ASP A 124 14.84 -35.30 5.72
CA ASP A 124 15.26 -36.45 6.52
C ASP A 124 15.21 -37.71 5.64
N THR A 125 16.30 -37.93 4.91
CA THR A 125 16.52 -39.11 4.07
C THR A 125 16.79 -40.37 4.90
N GLY A 126 16.73 -40.32 6.24
CA GLY A 126 17.10 -41.42 7.13
C GLY A 126 16.35 -42.74 6.85
N TRP A 127 15.06 -42.66 6.48
CA TRP A 127 14.29 -43.83 6.09
C TRP A 127 14.72 -44.38 4.72
N VAL A 128 14.97 -43.49 3.75
CA VAL A 128 15.42 -43.86 2.41
C VAL A 128 16.84 -44.43 2.45
N SER A 129 17.75 -43.86 3.23
CA SER A 129 19.10 -44.36 3.43
C SER A 129 19.10 -45.70 4.17
N GLY A 130 18.29 -45.85 5.22
CA GLY A 130 18.15 -47.13 5.93
C GLY A 130 17.58 -48.25 5.05
N CYS A 131 16.65 -47.93 4.14
CA CYS A 131 16.16 -48.89 3.13
C CYS A 131 17.20 -49.20 2.04
N LEU A 132 18.13 -48.28 1.76
CA LEU A 132 19.24 -48.53 0.82
C LEU A 132 20.32 -49.40 1.45
N ASP A 133 20.59 -49.26 2.75
CA ASP A 133 21.54 -50.11 3.48
C ASP A 133 21.02 -51.56 3.62
N LEU A 134 19.70 -51.78 3.59
CA LEU A 134 19.08 -53.12 3.55
C LEU A 134 19.14 -53.81 2.19
N LYS A 135 19.61 -53.14 1.12
CA LYS A 135 19.93 -53.83 -0.14
C LYS A 135 21.21 -54.62 0.08
N ALA A 136 21.06 -55.94 0.26
CA ALA A 136 22.10 -56.97 0.38
C ALA A 136 23.53 -56.43 0.26
N ASP A 137 24.24 -56.40 1.39
CA ASP A 137 25.62 -55.91 1.47
C ASP A 137 26.41 -56.41 0.28
N LYS A 138 26.97 -55.48 -0.51
CA LYS A 138 27.71 -55.79 -1.74
C LYS A 138 28.75 -56.90 -1.53
N GLU A 139 29.39 -56.89 -0.35
CA GLU A 139 30.36 -57.90 0.07
C GLU A 139 29.76 -59.31 0.21
N THR A 140 28.55 -59.44 0.76
CA THR A 140 27.86 -60.74 0.86
C THR A 140 27.50 -61.29 -0.51
N VAL A 141 27.04 -60.44 -1.43
CA VAL A 141 26.71 -60.83 -2.80
C VAL A 141 27.96 -61.25 -3.56
N ASP A 142 29.07 -60.52 -3.41
CA ASP A 142 30.35 -60.84 -4.04
C ASP A 142 30.90 -62.18 -3.52
N MET A 143 30.86 -62.43 -2.20
CA MET A 143 31.27 -63.73 -1.61
C MET A 143 30.42 -64.89 -2.10
N LEU A 144 29.09 -64.72 -2.15
CA LEU A 144 28.17 -65.73 -2.69
C LEU A 144 28.49 -66.03 -4.16
N THR A 145 28.74 -64.98 -4.96
CA THR A 145 29.07 -65.11 -6.38
C THR A 145 30.37 -65.89 -6.59
N GLN A 146 31.41 -65.60 -5.80
CA GLN A 146 32.68 -66.32 -5.85
C GLN A 146 32.51 -67.79 -5.43
N THR A 147 31.73 -68.05 -4.38
CA THR A 147 31.48 -69.41 -3.86
C THR A 147 30.69 -70.27 -4.84
N VAL A 148 29.66 -69.70 -5.47
CA VAL A 148 28.89 -70.40 -6.51
C VAL A 148 29.75 -70.67 -7.74
N SER A 149 30.59 -69.69 -8.13
CA SER A 149 31.52 -69.86 -9.25
C SER A 149 32.56 -70.96 -9.00
N SER A 150 33.09 -71.08 -7.78
CA SER A 150 34.04 -72.14 -7.43
C SER A 150 33.38 -73.51 -7.43
N HIS A 151 32.19 -73.65 -6.85
CA HIS A 151 31.43 -74.91 -6.87
C HIS A 151 31.10 -75.35 -8.31
N THR A 152 30.68 -74.41 -9.15
CA THR A 152 30.37 -74.71 -10.56
C THR A 152 31.60 -75.25 -11.29
N ARG A 153 32.78 -74.68 -11.03
CA ARG A 153 34.04 -75.16 -11.61
C ARG A 153 34.42 -76.56 -11.12
N GLY A 154 34.31 -76.81 -9.82
CA GLY A 154 34.58 -78.14 -9.24
C GLY A 154 33.70 -79.22 -9.86
N LEU A 155 32.40 -78.96 -10.03
CA LEU A 155 31.48 -79.91 -10.68
C LEU A 155 31.86 -80.21 -12.14
N MET A 156 32.39 -79.23 -12.87
CA MET A 156 32.87 -79.46 -14.24
C MET A 156 34.14 -80.31 -14.27
N GLU A 157 35.06 -80.08 -13.33
CA GLU A 157 36.30 -80.87 -13.18
C GLU A 157 35.98 -82.32 -12.78
N ASP A 158 35.11 -82.52 -11.79
CA ASP A 158 34.65 -83.85 -11.36
C ASP A 158 33.98 -84.60 -12.51
N GLY A 159 33.14 -83.90 -13.30
CA GLY A 159 32.51 -84.46 -14.48
C GLY A 159 33.51 -84.87 -15.58
N GLN A 160 34.62 -84.14 -15.74
CA GLN A 160 35.69 -84.54 -16.66
C GLN A 160 36.45 -85.77 -16.14
N GLN A 161 36.78 -85.80 -14.85
CA GLN A 161 37.45 -86.94 -14.23
C GLN A 161 36.60 -88.22 -14.34
N LEU A 162 35.28 -88.12 -14.15
CA LEU A 162 34.36 -89.24 -14.31
C LEU A 162 34.40 -89.81 -15.75
N LYS A 163 34.42 -88.94 -16.77
CA LYS A 163 34.50 -89.38 -18.18
C LYS A 163 35.81 -90.11 -18.47
N GLU A 164 36.94 -89.62 -17.96
CA GLU A 164 38.22 -90.30 -18.10
C GLU A 164 38.22 -91.65 -17.39
N LEU A 165 37.61 -91.73 -16.21
CA LEU A 165 37.46 -92.99 -15.48
C LEU A 165 36.60 -94.00 -16.25
N GLU A 166 35.46 -93.57 -16.80
CA GLU A 166 34.58 -94.41 -17.63
C GLU A 166 35.30 -94.95 -18.87
N LYS A 167 36.11 -94.12 -19.52
CA LYS A 167 36.96 -94.53 -20.64
C LYS A 167 37.96 -95.61 -20.21
N GLY A 168 38.69 -95.38 -19.13
CA GLY A 168 39.65 -96.37 -18.59
C GLY A 168 39.00 -97.69 -18.19
N VAL A 169 37.81 -97.66 -17.57
CA VAL A 169 37.02 -98.86 -17.25
C VAL A 169 36.62 -99.62 -18.51
N THR A 170 36.26 -98.90 -19.58
CA THR A 170 35.90 -99.50 -20.87
C THR A 170 37.11 -100.16 -21.54
N GLU A 171 38.28 -99.50 -21.54
CA GLU A 171 39.54 -100.05 -22.05
C GLU A 171 39.97 -101.32 -21.28
N LEU A 172 39.88 -101.30 -19.95
CA LEU A 172 40.15 -102.48 -19.12
C LEU A 172 39.18 -103.64 -19.39
N ARG A 173 37.89 -103.35 -19.63
CA ARG A 173 36.91 -104.37 -20.00
C ARG A 173 37.28 -105.03 -21.32
N ASN A 174 37.66 -104.24 -22.33
CA ASN A 174 38.01 -104.74 -23.66
C ASN A 174 39.29 -105.59 -23.62
N THR A 175 40.34 -105.15 -22.93
CA THR A 175 41.59 -105.95 -22.77
C THR A 175 41.38 -107.27 -22.01
N LYS A 176 40.49 -107.29 -21.00
CA LYS A 176 40.10 -108.53 -20.32
C LYS A 176 39.30 -109.47 -21.23
N ALA A 177 38.47 -108.94 -22.12
CA ALA A 177 37.76 -109.74 -23.12
C ALA A 177 38.73 -110.32 -24.17
N ASP A 178 39.77 -109.57 -24.54
CA ASP A 178 40.80 -110.04 -25.49
C ASP A 178 41.70 -111.13 -24.88
N SER A 179 41.86 -111.17 -23.55
CA SER A 179 42.59 -112.24 -22.83
C SER A 179 41.95 -113.64 -22.99
N THR A 180 40.74 -113.73 -23.55
CA THR A 180 40.11 -115.01 -23.92
C THR A 180 40.90 -115.74 -25.04
N TRP A 181 41.70 -115.02 -25.84
CA TRP A 181 42.62 -115.63 -26.81
C TRP A 181 43.80 -116.38 -26.16
N ILE A 182 44.23 -115.99 -24.97
CA ILE A 182 45.32 -116.68 -24.25
C ILE A 182 44.88 -118.06 -23.77
N LYS A 183 43.58 -118.25 -23.47
CA LYS A 183 43.04 -119.55 -23.08
C LYS A 183 43.16 -120.59 -24.20
N GLY A 184 42.94 -120.18 -25.46
CA GLY A 184 43.14 -121.06 -26.63
C GLY A 184 44.61 -121.42 -26.89
N TYR A 185 45.55 -120.52 -26.59
CA TYR A 185 46.99 -120.78 -26.77
C TYR A 185 47.55 -121.77 -25.74
N VAL A 186 47.07 -121.71 -24.48
CA VAL A 186 47.51 -122.63 -23.40
C VAL A 186 47.00 -124.06 -23.61
N ASP A 187 45.83 -124.23 -24.23
CA ASP A 187 45.28 -125.56 -24.55
C ASP A 187 46.00 -126.18 -25.77
N ALA A 188 46.54 -125.38 -26.69
CA ALA A 188 47.30 -125.85 -27.86
C ALA A 188 48.77 -126.26 -27.58
N THR A 189 49.32 -125.92 -26.41
CA THR A 189 50.71 -126.26 -26.02
C THR A 189 50.81 -127.41 -25.01
N LYS A 190 49.70 -128.12 -24.74
CA LYS A 190 49.63 -129.27 -23.82
C LYS A 190 49.59 -130.64 -24.53
N GLU A 191 49.77 -130.69 -25.85
CA GLU A 191 50.10 -131.91 -26.59
C GLU A 191 51.61 -132.09 -26.71
#